data_AF-A0A7S3Z7T1-F1
#
_entry.id   AF-A0A7S3Z7T1-F1
#
_cell.length_a   1.000
_cell.length_b   1.000
_cell.length_c   1.000
_cell.angle_alpha   90.00
_cell.angle_beta   90.00
_cell.angle_gamma   90.00
#
_symmetry.space_group_name_H-M   'P 1'
#
loop_
_entity.id
_entity.type
_entity.pdbx_description
1 polymer ?
#
loop_
_entity_poly.entity_id
_entity_poly.type
_entity_poly.pdbx_seq_one_letter_code
_entity_poly.pdbx_strand_id
1 'polypeptide(L)'
;TIQPWMALSLLSLLCAPPVVATAGFTRKPLSGSIPRLNLQISRSSKSGYVSKRVPVRRSFGWSPETGSRLIRQRATETAVEPPSFDVVEKAKDFLEDGNGFYSALRPDKMDDEFVFRGPVIGPLNKKDYINTLSALAPYKAFPDINPNAFGWTVDPQNPFKVWFFVRTTGTHTEPWRLVSFAPPFEATNKKVALATESYSVTLSPEGKVKLLTVGYVADRFEGNANGYGAALGLLAGIGYGPLALVADAAGAVREANNYANDIGVDVPRTRSKGSEIPAWYKSQHPRGV
;
A
#
# COMPACT_ATOMS: atom_id res chain seq x y z
N THR A 1 16.69 23.36 -10.12
CA THR A 1 17.72 22.47 -10.71
C THR A 1 18.54 21.89 -9.59
N ILE A 2 18.24 20.65 -9.16
CA ILE A 2 19.00 19.99 -8.09
C ILE A 2 20.22 19.33 -8.74
N GLN A 3 21.41 19.59 -8.20
CA GLN A 3 22.65 19.11 -8.81
C GLN A 3 22.83 17.58 -8.63
N PRO A 4 23.33 16.86 -9.66
CA PRO A 4 23.36 15.40 -9.72
C PRO A 4 24.17 14.69 -8.61
N TRP A 5 25.03 15.39 -7.88
CA TRP A 5 25.81 14.81 -6.79
C TRP A 5 25.03 14.65 -5.46
N MET A 6 23.88 15.34 -5.29
CA MET A 6 23.03 15.15 -4.10
C MET A 6 22.13 13.90 -4.18
N ALA A 7 21.87 13.36 -5.38
CA ALA A 7 21.19 12.07 -5.54
C ALA A 7 22.08 10.90 -5.08
N LEU A 8 23.41 11.04 -5.22
CA LEU A 8 24.39 10.05 -4.79
C LEU A 8 24.55 9.95 -3.25
N SER A 9 24.28 11.02 -2.50
CA SER A 9 24.41 11.01 -1.02
C SER A 9 23.26 10.31 -0.29
N LEU A 10 22.08 10.20 -0.92
CA LEU A 10 20.98 9.37 -0.41
C LEU A 10 21.19 7.88 -0.76
N LEU A 11 21.90 7.59 -1.85
CA LEU A 11 22.30 6.24 -2.22
C LEU A 11 23.44 5.67 -1.37
N SER A 12 24.32 6.50 -0.79
CA SER A 12 25.34 6.02 0.15
C SER A 12 24.77 5.40 1.44
N LEU A 13 23.51 5.70 1.80
CA LEU A 13 22.80 5.03 2.89
C LEU A 13 22.41 3.58 2.57
N LEU A 14 22.31 3.22 1.28
CA LEU A 14 22.06 1.84 0.83
C LEU A 14 23.32 0.95 0.84
N CYS A 15 24.52 1.56 0.92
CA CYS A 15 25.80 0.86 0.79
C CYS A 15 26.62 0.77 2.09
N ALA A 16 26.14 1.34 3.20
CA ALA A 16 26.84 1.27 4.49
C ALA A 16 26.39 0.03 5.28
N PRO A 17 27.29 -0.89 5.67
CA PRO A 17 26.94 -1.99 6.55
C PRO A 17 26.50 -1.45 7.93
N PRO A 18 25.53 -2.11 8.62
CA PRO A 18 25.13 -1.69 9.95
C PRO A 18 26.29 -1.88 10.92
N VAL A 19 26.79 -0.78 11.48
CA VAL A 19 27.71 -0.80 12.62
C VAL A 19 26.90 -1.29 13.83
N VAL A 20 27.16 -2.51 14.27
CA VAL A 20 26.63 -3.05 15.53
C VAL A 20 27.34 -2.32 16.68
N ALA A 21 26.71 -1.27 17.22
CA ALA A 21 27.17 -0.63 18.44
C ALA A 21 26.70 -1.44 19.66
N THR A 22 27.60 -2.22 20.25
CA THR A 22 27.41 -2.85 21.56
C THR A 22 27.59 -1.81 22.66
N ALA A 23 26.50 -1.12 23.04
CA ALA A 23 26.51 -0.25 24.23
C ALA A 23 26.06 -1.06 25.46
N GLY A 24 27.02 -1.42 26.31
CA GLY A 24 26.77 -1.98 27.64
C GLY A 24 26.09 -0.96 28.54
N PHE A 25 24.88 -1.28 28.99
CA PHE A 25 24.11 -0.42 29.91
C PHE A 25 24.30 -0.90 31.35
N THR A 26 25.21 -0.27 32.08
CA THR A 26 25.30 -0.41 33.55
C THR A 26 24.19 0.40 34.21
N ARG A 27 23.28 -0.28 34.94
CA ARG A 27 22.22 0.36 35.73
C ARG A 27 22.81 1.03 36.98
N LYS A 28 22.55 2.33 37.16
CA LYS A 28 22.57 2.99 38.48
C LYS A 28 21.14 3.07 39.02
N PRO A 29 20.90 2.85 40.33
CA PRO A 29 19.57 2.98 40.92
C PRO A 29 19.25 4.45 41.20
N LEU A 30 18.04 4.88 40.83
CA LEU A 30 17.50 6.18 41.23
C LEU A 30 16.58 5.98 42.44
N SER A 31 17.06 6.40 43.61
CA SER A 31 16.22 6.70 44.77
C SER A 31 15.67 8.12 44.62
N GLY A 32 14.35 8.27 44.57
CA GLY A 32 13.71 9.59 44.52
C GLY A 32 12.20 9.48 44.73
N SER A 33 11.75 9.99 45.86
CA SER A 33 10.35 10.07 46.33
C SER A 33 9.44 10.87 45.40
N ILE A 34 8.25 10.31 45.10
CA ILE A 34 7.17 10.96 44.33
C ILE A 34 6.26 11.76 45.29
N PRO A 35 6.00 13.07 45.06
CA PRO A 35 4.99 13.80 45.82
C PRO A 35 3.57 13.53 45.27
N ARG A 36 2.63 13.25 46.18
CA ARG A 36 1.19 13.09 45.92
C ARG A 36 0.54 14.46 45.67
N LEU A 37 -0.18 14.62 44.56
CA LEU A 37 -1.11 15.73 44.37
C LEU A 37 -2.50 15.34 44.90
N ASN A 38 -2.98 16.07 45.92
CA ASN A 38 -4.36 16.02 46.39
C ASN A 38 -5.21 16.98 45.54
N LEU A 39 -6.26 16.48 44.88
CA LEU A 39 -7.27 17.32 44.24
C LEU A 39 -8.47 17.48 45.19
N GLN A 40 -8.64 18.66 45.76
CA GLN A 40 -9.87 19.05 46.45
C GLN A 40 -10.92 19.48 45.41
N ILE A 41 -12.09 18.87 45.46
CA ILE A 41 -13.28 19.29 44.70
C ILE A 41 -14.08 20.24 45.59
N SER A 42 -14.24 21.50 45.18
CA SER A 42 -15.22 22.42 45.77
C SER A 42 -16.38 22.66 44.80
N ARG A 43 -17.61 22.61 45.32
CA ARG A 43 -18.84 22.98 44.63
C ARG A 43 -19.05 24.49 44.76
N SER A 44 -19.40 25.18 43.67
CA SER A 44 -20.16 26.43 43.76
C SER A 44 -21.12 26.59 42.58
N SER A 45 -22.31 27.07 42.91
CA SER A 45 -23.53 27.15 42.09
C SER A 45 -23.71 28.47 41.35
N LYS A 46 -24.42 28.37 40.20
CA LYS A 46 -25.33 29.35 39.55
C LYS A 46 -24.79 30.66 38.96
N SER A 47 -24.94 30.79 37.63
CA SER A 47 -25.44 31.95 36.87
C SER A 47 -25.49 31.50 35.40
N GLY A 48 -26.62 31.46 34.67
CA GLY A 48 -27.47 32.57 34.29
C GLY A 48 -27.18 32.98 32.83
N TYR A 49 -27.73 32.28 31.83
CA TYR A 49 -27.70 32.73 30.42
C TYR A 49 -29.02 32.43 29.69
N VAL A 50 -29.62 33.51 29.18
CA VAL A 50 -30.87 33.56 28.41
C VAL A 50 -30.58 33.19 26.95
N SER A 51 -31.24 32.17 26.40
CA SER A 51 -31.10 31.82 24.97
C SER A 51 -32.06 32.66 24.11
N LYS A 52 -31.49 33.38 23.14
CA LYS A 52 -32.25 34.03 22.06
C LYS A 52 -32.60 32.96 21.02
N ARG A 53 -33.90 32.79 20.72
CA ARG A 53 -34.37 31.87 19.68
C ARG A 53 -33.95 32.36 18.29
N VAL A 54 -33.23 31.52 17.56
CA VAL A 54 -32.98 31.68 16.13
C VAL A 54 -34.20 31.14 15.36
N PRO A 55 -34.74 31.84 14.35
CA PRO A 55 -35.88 31.35 13.60
C PRO A 55 -35.49 30.16 12.70
N VAL A 56 -36.24 29.07 12.83
CA VAL A 56 -36.12 27.87 12.00
C VAL A 56 -36.55 28.23 10.57
N ARG A 57 -35.62 28.14 9.61
CA ARG A 57 -35.92 28.24 8.18
C ARG A 57 -36.76 27.04 7.73
N ARG A 58 -37.77 27.33 6.91
CA ARG A 58 -38.72 26.39 6.31
C ARG A 58 -38.04 25.14 5.74
N SER A 59 -38.62 23.99 6.06
CA SER A 59 -38.31 22.68 5.52
C SER A 59 -38.32 22.69 3.99
N PHE A 60 -37.19 22.36 3.37
CA PHE A 60 -37.16 21.92 1.97
C PHE A 60 -37.95 20.60 1.92
N GLY A 61 -39.09 20.62 1.23
CA GLY A 61 -39.91 19.42 1.03
C GLY A 61 -39.16 18.41 0.18
N TRP A 62 -38.57 17.40 0.83
CA TRP A 62 -38.10 16.21 0.14
C TRP A 62 -39.32 15.34 -0.16
N SER A 63 -39.73 15.33 -1.43
CA SER A 63 -40.72 14.37 -1.92
C SER A 63 -40.02 13.04 -2.20
N PRO A 64 -40.49 11.91 -1.61
CA PRO A 64 -39.93 10.58 -1.87
C PRO A 64 -39.83 10.25 -3.36
N GLU A 65 -40.80 10.73 -4.15
CA GLU A 65 -40.90 10.46 -5.59
C GLU A 65 -39.78 11.14 -6.40
N THR A 66 -39.31 12.31 -5.94
CA THR A 66 -38.22 13.04 -6.61
C THR A 66 -36.88 12.36 -6.37
N GLY A 67 -36.68 11.81 -5.16
CA GLY A 67 -35.52 10.98 -4.82
C GLY A 67 -35.49 9.67 -5.61
N SER A 68 -36.63 8.98 -5.73
CA SER A 68 -36.74 7.72 -6.47
C SER A 68 -36.51 7.87 -7.98
N ARG A 69 -36.93 9.01 -8.56
CA ARG A 69 -36.75 9.28 -10.00
C ARG A 69 -35.31 9.62 -10.37
N LEU A 70 -34.59 10.35 -9.50
CA LEU A 70 -33.16 10.63 -9.65
C LEU A 70 -32.29 9.37 -9.46
N ILE A 71 -32.68 8.46 -8.56
CA ILE A 71 -32.01 7.15 -8.40
C ILE A 71 -32.23 6.27 -9.62
N ARG A 72 -33.44 6.25 -10.21
CA ARG A 72 -33.73 5.47 -11.43
C ARG A 72 -33.05 6.02 -12.68
N GLN A 73 -32.94 7.34 -12.84
CA GLN A 73 -32.37 7.93 -14.06
C GLN A 73 -30.84 7.82 -14.15
N ARG A 74 -30.12 7.60 -13.04
CA ARG A 74 -28.68 7.26 -13.08
C ARG A 74 -28.40 5.79 -13.34
N ALA A 75 -29.36 4.90 -13.09
CA ALA A 75 -29.18 3.45 -13.29
C ALA A 75 -29.22 3.01 -14.76
N THR A 76 -29.48 3.92 -15.70
CA THR A 76 -29.40 3.68 -17.15
C THR A 76 -28.02 4.00 -17.74
N GLU A 77 -27.00 4.13 -16.91
CA GLU A 77 -25.60 4.14 -17.33
C GLU A 77 -25.16 2.67 -17.51
N THR A 78 -25.43 2.13 -18.71
CA THR A 78 -24.97 0.83 -19.24
C THR A 78 -24.74 -0.24 -18.17
N ALA A 79 -25.80 -0.96 -17.80
CA ALA A 79 -25.69 -2.08 -16.88
C ALA A 79 -24.62 -3.06 -17.40
N VAL A 80 -23.48 -3.10 -16.72
CA VAL A 80 -22.40 -4.04 -17.05
C VAL A 80 -22.95 -5.43 -16.79
N GLU A 81 -22.92 -6.30 -17.80
CA GLU A 81 -23.34 -7.69 -17.63
C GLU A 81 -22.56 -8.34 -16.47
N PRO A 82 -23.22 -9.19 -15.67
CA PRO A 82 -22.52 -9.87 -14.58
C PRO A 82 -21.37 -10.73 -15.15
N PRO A 83 -20.30 -10.95 -14.37
CA PRO A 83 -19.19 -11.80 -14.77
C PRO A 83 -19.69 -13.20 -15.17
N SER A 84 -19.17 -13.73 -16.28
CA SER A 84 -19.45 -15.10 -16.75
C SER A 84 -18.59 -16.17 -16.07
N PHE A 85 -17.81 -15.79 -15.06
CA PHE A 85 -16.84 -16.62 -14.36
C PHE A 85 -16.86 -16.30 -12.85
N ASP A 86 -16.28 -17.19 -12.05
CA ASP A 86 -16.08 -16.95 -10.62
C ASP A 86 -14.95 -15.91 -10.40
N VAL A 87 -15.35 -14.70 -10.03
CA VAL A 87 -14.43 -13.58 -9.78
C VAL A 87 -13.51 -13.82 -8.58
N VAL A 88 -13.97 -14.55 -7.56
CA VAL A 88 -13.18 -14.85 -6.36
C VAL A 88 -12.13 -15.90 -6.69
N GLU A 89 -12.49 -16.95 -7.42
CA GLU A 89 -11.55 -17.97 -7.89
C GLU A 89 -10.45 -17.35 -8.76
N LYS A 90 -10.82 -16.48 -9.72
CA LYS A 90 -9.86 -15.75 -10.55
C LYS A 90 -8.92 -14.84 -9.76
N ALA A 91 -9.44 -14.15 -8.74
CA ALA A 91 -8.63 -13.30 -7.89
C ALA A 91 -7.63 -14.11 -7.04
N LYS A 92 -8.04 -15.28 -6.53
CA LYS A 92 -7.16 -16.23 -5.83
C LYS A 92 -6.07 -16.76 -6.74
N ASP A 93 -6.44 -17.26 -7.92
CA ASP A 93 -5.51 -17.76 -8.93
C ASP A 93 -4.42 -16.73 -9.27
N PHE A 94 -4.79 -15.45 -9.45
CA PHE A 94 -3.81 -14.41 -9.72
C PHE A 94 -2.93 -14.05 -8.51
N LEU A 95 -3.47 -14.10 -7.29
CA LEU A 95 -2.70 -13.86 -6.06
C LEU A 95 -1.68 -14.98 -5.79
N GLU A 96 -2.03 -16.21 -6.10
CA GLU A 96 -1.17 -17.38 -5.90
C GLU A 96 -0.19 -17.55 -7.06
N ASP A 97 -0.63 -17.35 -8.29
CA ASP A 97 0.15 -17.54 -9.53
C ASP A 97 0.00 -16.36 -10.50
N GLY A 98 1.03 -15.53 -10.61
CA GLY A 98 1.14 -14.58 -11.72
C GLY A 98 1.40 -13.11 -11.37
N ASN A 99 1.31 -12.73 -10.09
CA ASN A 99 1.46 -11.32 -9.71
C ASN A 99 2.92 -10.84 -9.56
N GLY A 100 3.92 -11.73 -9.52
CA GLY A 100 5.33 -11.32 -9.38
C GLY A 100 5.80 -11.10 -7.94
N PHE A 101 4.90 -11.00 -6.96
CA PHE A 101 5.23 -10.82 -5.55
C PHE A 101 5.33 -12.17 -4.82
N TYR A 102 4.30 -13.02 -4.93
CA TYR A 102 4.27 -14.35 -4.31
C TYR A 102 4.69 -15.49 -5.25
N SER A 103 4.76 -15.20 -6.55
CA SER A 103 5.07 -16.16 -7.61
C SER A 103 5.62 -15.44 -8.84
N ALA A 104 6.08 -16.20 -9.83
CA ALA A 104 6.54 -15.62 -11.09
C ALA A 104 5.45 -14.81 -11.81
N LEU A 105 5.85 -13.80 -12.58
CA LEU A 105 4.90 -12.98 -13.35
C LEU A 105 4.25 -13.79 -14.48
N ARG A 106 2.93 -13.59 -14.64
CA ARG A 106 2.13 -14.13 -15.75
C ARG A 106 1.38 -13.00 -16.46
N PRO A 107 2.05 -12.29 -17.40
CA PRO A 107 1.45 -11.16 -18.10
C PRO A 107 0.19 -11.49 -18.89
N ASP A 108 -0.03 -12.77 -19.22
CA ASP A 108 -1.22 -13.31 -19.87
C ASP A 108 -2.49 -13.18 -19.00
N LYS A 109 -2.34 -13.19 -17.66
CA LYS A 109 -3.43 -13.00 -16.70
C LYS A 109 -3.81 -11.53 -16.49
N MET A 110 -3.03 -10.58 -17.03
CA MET A 110 -3.24 -9.14 -16.85
C MET A 110 -3.89 -8.53 -18.10
N ASP A 111 -4.87 -7.67 -17.89
CA ASP A 111 -5.51 -6.87 -18.94
C ASP A 111 -4.50 -5.91 -19.58
N ASP A 112 -4.67 -5.54 -20.84
CA ASP A 112 -3.73 -4.65 -21.52
C ASP A 112 -3.78 -3.22 -20.95
N GLU A 113 -4.91 -2.82 -20.38
CA GLU A 113 -5.05 -1.58 -19.61
C GLU A 113 -4.85 -1.77 -18.11
N PHE A 114 -4.13 -2.81 -17.70
CA PHE A 114 -3.84 -3.09 -16.28
C PHE A 114 -3.21 -1.88 -15.58
N VAL A 115 -3.67 -1.64 -14.35
CA VAL A 115 -3.07 -0.69 -13.42
C VAL A 115 -2.78 -1.35 -12.07
N PHE A 116 -1.62 -1.04 -11.50
CA PHE A 116 -1.27 -1.35 -10.12
C PHE A 116 -1.28 -0.10 -9.25
N ARG A 117 -1.79 -0.21 -8.02
CA ARG A 117 -1.76 0.88 -7.03
C ARG A 117 -1.54 0.40 -5.60
N GLY A 118 -0.39 0.74 -5.03
CA GLY A 118 -0.16 0.72 -3.59
C GLY A 118 -0.31 2.11 -2.95
N PRO A 119 -0.16 2.23 -1.62
CA PRO A 119 -0.21 3.53 -0.93
C PRO A 119 0.94 4.45 -1.39
N VAL A 120 2.16 3.91 -1.42
CA VAL A 120 3.37 4.63 -1.83
C VAL A 120 3.60 4.49 -3.33
N ILE A 121 3.56 3.26 -3.86
CA ILE A 121 3.88 2.96 -5.27
C ILE A 121 2.63 3.06 -6.15
N GLY A 122 2.80 3.61 -7.34
CA GLY A 122 1.79 3.68 -8.39
C GLY A 122 1.14 5.07 -8.54
N PRO A 123 0.19 5.20 -9.48
CA PRO A 123 -0.23 4.15 -10.41
C PRO A 123 0.90 3.68 -11.34
N LEU A 124 0.98 2.36 -11.56
CA LEU A 124 1.85 1.76 -12.57
C LEU A 124 0.97 1.12 -13.65
N ASN A 125 1.28 1.33 -14.92
CA ASN A 125 0.69 0.54 -16.00
C ASN A 125 1.29 -0.88 -16.07
N LYS A 126 0.74 -1.75 -16.91
CA LYS A 126 1.20 -3.14 -17.11
C LYS A 126 2.71 -3.27 -17.34
N LYS A 127 3.26 -2.46 -18.24
CA LYS A 127 4.68 -2.49 -18.59
C LYS A 127 5.56 -2.16 -17.40
N ASP A 128 5.28 -1.05 -16.73
CA ASP A 128 6.08 -0.60 -15.58
C ASP A 128 5.91 -1.52 -14.38
N TYR A 129 4.72 -2.09 -14.18
CA TYR A 129 4.49 -3.12 -13.17
C TYR A 129 5.35 -4.36 -13.41
N ILE A 130 5.34 -4.90 -14.64
CA ILE A 130 6.14 -6.08 -15.00
C ILE A 130 7.63 -5.78 -14.77
N ASN A 131 8.13 -4.64 -15.27
CA ASN A 131 9.54 -4.27 -15.07
C ASN A 131 9.90 -4.18 -13.58
N THR A 132 9.06 -3.52 -12.78
CA THR A 132 9.28 -3.36 -11.34
C THR A 132 9.25 -4.70 -10.61
N LEU A 133 8.27 -5.57 -10.88
CA LEU A 133 8.15 -6.86 -10.19
C LEU A 133 9.13 -7.92 -10.72
N SER A 134 9.58 -7.83 -11.97
CA SER A 134 10.68 -8.64 -12.49
C SER A 134 11.99 -8.36 -11.76
N ALA A 135 12.23 -7.08 -11.41
CA ALA A 135 13.40 -6.67 -10.65
C ALA A 135 13.27 -7.01 -9.16
N LEU A 136 12.14 -6.68 -8.53
CA LEU A 136 11.94 -6.89 -7.09
C LEU A 136 11.79 -8.37 -6.73
N ALA A 137 10.99 -9.14 -7.49
CA ALA A 137 10.77 -10.59 -7.38
C ALA A 137 10.93 -11.20 -5.96
N PRO A 138 10.18 -10.74 -4.94
CA PRO A 138 10.41 -11.14 -3.55
C PRO A 138 10.27 -12.65 -3.32
N TYR A 139 9.42 -13.34 -4.08
CA TYR A 139 9.29 -14.80 -4.03
C TYR A 139 10.60 -15.56 -4.29
N LYS A 140 11.60 -14.94 -4.96
CA LYS A 140 12.93 -15.54 -5.13
C LYS A 140 13.78 -15.44 -3.87
N ALA A 141 13.67 -14.33 -3.14
CA ALA A 141 14.39 -14.07 -1.90
C ALA A 141 13.76 -14.80 -0.69
N PHE A 142 12.44 -15.04 -0.77
CA PHE A 142 11.63 -15.72 0.23
C PHE A 142 10.90 -16.90 -0.44
N PRO A 143 11.57 -18.05 -0.66
CA PRO A 143 10.98 -19.18 -1.38
C PRO A 143 9.72 -19.78 -0.74
N ASP A 144 9.55 -19.58 0.57
CA ASP A 144 8.38 -19.99 1.36
C ASP A 144 7.38 -18.83 1.60
N ILE A 145 7.47 -17.74 0.82
CA ILE A 145 6.55 -16.60 0.98
C ILE A 145 5.10 -17.05 0.75
N ASN A 146 4.22 -16.66 1.67
CA ASN A 146 2.81 -17.01 1.62
C ASN A 146 1.96 -15.77 1.95
N PRO A 147 0.96 -15.41 1.12
CA PRO A 147 0.07 -14.29 1.43
C PRO A 147 -0.83 -14.52 2.64
N ASN A 148 -1.13 -15.78 3.00
CA ASN A 148 -2.11 -16.16 4.02
C ASN A 148 -3.43 -15.38 3.85
N ALA A 149 -3.98 -15.40 2.63
CA ALA A 149 -5.11 -14.55 2.25
C ALA A 149 -6.44 -15.04 2.82
N PHE A 150 -7.28 -14.11 3.27
CA PHE A 150 -8.58 -14.42 3.89
C PHE A 150 -9.61 -13.30 3.66
N GLY A 151 -10.86 -13.55 4.01
CA GLY A 151 -11.92 -12.54 3.97
C GLY A 151 -12.35 -12.11 2.56
N TRP A 152 -12.24 -13.02 1.59
CA TRP A 152 -12.62 -12.78 0.20
C TRP A 152 -14.10 -12.40 0.07
N THR A 153 -14.36 -11.25 -0.53
CA THR A 153 -15.72 -10.77 -0.77
C THR A 153 -15.83 -10.01 -2.08
N VAL A 154 -16.91 -10.22 -2.82
CA VAL A 154 -17.22 -9.46 -4.04
C VAL A 154 -17.71 -8.08 -3.62
N ASP A 155 -17.22 -7.03 -4.30
CA ASP A 155 -17.66 -5.67 -4.06
C ASP A 155 -19.15 -5.52 -4.44
N PRO A 156 -20.00 -5.00 -3.54
CA PRO A 156 -21.44 -4.91 -3.78
C PRO A 156 -21.83 -3.88 -4.86
N GLN A 157 -20.90 -2.98 -5.24
CA GLN A 157 -21.12 -1.95 -6.27
C GLN A 157 -20.40 -2.29 -7.59
N ASN A 158 -19.42 -3.19 -7.57
CA ASN A 158 -18.72 -3.65 -8.76
C ASN A 158 -18.57 -5.18 -8.74
N PRO A 159 -19.39 -5.93 -9.53
CA PRO A 159 -19.37 -7.38 -9.49
C PRO A 159 -18.07 -8.00 -10.01
N PHE A 160 -17.20 -7.23 -10.69
CA PHE A 160 -15.88 -7.66 -11.16
C PHE A 160 -14.76 -7.43 -10.14
N LYS A 161 -15.06 -6.83 -8.99
CA LYS A 161 -14.08 -6.50 -7.97
C LYS A 161 -14.20 -7.40 -6.75
N VAL A 162 -13.07 -7.85 -6.27
CA VAL A 162 -12.96 -8.68 -5.06
C VAL A 162 -12.05 -7.97 -4.06
N TRP A 163 -12.51 -7.85 -2.81
CA TRP A 163 -11.74 -7.40 -1.66
C TRP A 163 -11.33 -8.58 -0.81
N PHE A 164 -10.15 -8.50 -0.21
CA PHE A 164 -9.63 -9.51 0.72
C PHE A 164 -8.51 -8.92 1.57
N PHE A 165 -8.07 -9.69 2.55
CA PHE A 165 -6.94 -9.35 3.41
C PHE A 165 -5.80 -10.36 3.23
N VAL A 166 -4.57 -9.93 3.51
CA VAL A 166 -3.39 -10.79 3.55
C VAL A 166 -2.62 -10.59 4.85
N ARG A 167 -1.92 -11.64 5.29
CA ARG A 167 -1.01 -11.67 6.44
C ARG A 167 0.29 -12.33 6.01
N THR A 168 1.03 -11.65 5.15
CA THR A 168 2.18 -12.24 4.47
C THR A 168 3.21 -12.78 5.46
N THR A 169 3.66 -14.02 5.26
CA THR A 169 4.80 -14.62 5.97
C THR A 169 5.86 -15.12 5.01
N GLY A 170 7.09 -15.29 5.47
CA GLY A 170 8.16 -15.96 4.71
C GLY A 170 9.48 -15.98 5.47
N THR A 171 10.51 -16.58 4.89
CA THR A 171 11.87 -16.69 5.43
C THR A 171 12.88 -16.22 4.39
N HIS A 172 13.73 -15.26 4.74
CA HIS A 172 14.74 -14.71 3.83
C HIS A 172 15.96 -15.63 3.71
N THR A 173 15.86 -16.66 2.87
CA THR A 173 16.91 -17.68 2.70
C THR A 173 17.80 -17.43 1.48
N GLU A 174 17.40 -16.55 0.57
CA GLU A 174 18.13 -16.24 -0.65
C GLU A 174 18.46 -14.74 -0.73
N PRO A 175 19.58 -14.33 -1.35
CA PRO A 175 19.93 -12.92 -1.48
C PRO A 175 18.86 -12.13 -2.24
N TRP A 176 18.51 -10.95 -1.73
CA TRP A 176 17.47 -10.11 -2.32
C TRP A 176 18.04 -8.86 -2.98
N ARG A 177 17.89 -8.72 -4.29
CA ARG A 177 18.30 -7.52 -5.03
C ARG A 177 17.09 -6.66 -5.37
N LEU A 178 17.09 -5.40 -4.92
CA LEU A 178 16.02 -4.44 -5.27
C LEU A 178 16.35 -3.62 -6.53
N VAL A 179 17.63 -3.39 -6.80
CA VAL A 179 18.12 -2.59 -7.92
C VAL A 179 19.41 -3.21 -8.49
N SER A 180 19.59 -3.16 -9.80
CA SER A 180 20.68 -3.86 -10.50
C SER A 180 22.07 -3.36 -10.12
N PHE A 181 22.21 -2.06 -9.84
CA PHE A 181 23.50 -1.41 -9.58
C PHE A 181 23.98 -1.47 -8.11
N ALA A 182 23.14 -1.93 -7.17
CA ALA A 182 23.50 -2.08 -5.77
C ALA A 182 23.72 -3.56 -5.42
N PRO A 183 24.60 -3.89 -4.45
CA PRO A 183 24.74 -5.27 -3.99
C PRO A 183 23.40 -5.81 -3.44
N PRO A 184 23.18 -7.13 -3.51
CA PRO A 184 21.97 -7.72 -2.93
C PRO A 184 22.04 -7.64 -1.39
N PHE A 185 20.88 -7.66 -0.75
CA PHE A 185 20.77 -7.95 0.67
C PHE A 185 21.05 -9.44 0.87
N GLU A 186 22.12 -9.76 1.59
CA GLU A 186 22.47 -11.15 1.90
C GLU A 186 21.36 -11.86 2.69
N ALA A 187 21.20 -13.16 2.42
CA ALA A 187 20.22 -14.00 3.10
C ALA A 187 20.40 -13.92 4.63
N THR A 188 19.36 -13.46 5.33
CA THR A 188 19.42 -13.23 6.78
C THR A 188 18.88 -14.39 7.60
N ASN A 189 18.23 -15.37 6.95
CA ASN A 189 17.50 -16.48 7.56
C ASN A 189 16.42 -16.06 8.56
N LYS A 190 16.01 -14.79 8.54
CA LYS A 190 14.95 -14.27 9.40
C LYS A 190 13.59 -14.60 8.84
N LYS A 191 12.68 -14.99 9.74
CA LYS A 191 11.25 -15.09 9.45
C LYS A 191 10.61 -13.72 9.51
N VAL A 192 9.78 -13.43 8.53
CA VAL A 192 8.99 -12.22 8.45
C VAL A 192 7.51 -12.55 8.59
N ALA A 193 6.78 -11.69 9.29
CA ALA A 193 5.34 -11.66 9.37
C ALA A 193 4.92 -10.20 9.19
N LEU A 194 4.25 -9.91 8.09
CA LEU A 194 3.76 -8.56 7.81
C LEU A 194 2.52 -8.25 8.64
N ALA A 195 2.27 -6.95 8.79
CA ALA A 195 0.98 -6.46 9.27
C ALA A 195 -0.16 -6.95 8.37
N THR A 196 -1.40 -7.00 8.89
CA THR A 196 -2.56 -7.28 8.03
C THR A 196 -2.71 -6.17 6.99
N GLU A 197 -2.83 -6.53 5.72
CA GLU A 197 -3.02 -5.60 4.61
C GLU A 197 -4.35 -5.88 3.89
N SER A 198 -5.00 -4.82 3.42
CA SER A 198 -6.18 -4.90 2.56
C SER A 198 -5.79 -4.83 1.10
N TYR A 199 -6.31 -5.78 0.33
CA TYR A 199 -6.04 -5.95 -1.09
C TYR A 199 -7.37 -5.91 -1.86
N SER A 200 -7.29 -5.52 -3.13
CA SER A 200 -8.40 -5.73 -4.06
C SER A 200 -7.90 -6.03 -5.47
N VAL A 201 -8.67 -6.86 -6.16
CA VAL A 201 -8.47 -7.22 -7.56
C VAL A 201 -9.75 -6.84 -8.30
N THR A 202 -9.63 -6.07 -9.38
CA THR A 202 -10.73 -5.84 -10.33
C THR A 202 -10.40 -6.53 -11.63
N LEU A 203 -11.32 -7.37 -12.10
CA LEU A 203 -11.20 -8.14 -13.33
C LEU A 203 -11.87 -7.40 -14.50
N SER A 204 -11.39 -7.65 -15.71
CA SER A 204 -12.06 -7.26 -16.95
C SER A 204 -13.20 -8.26 -17.26
N PRO A 205 -14.13 -7.92 -18.18
CA PRO A 205 -15.14 -8.87 -18.68
C PRO A 205 -14.56 -10.17 -19.27
N GLU A 206 -13.29 -10.17 -19.68
CA GLU A 206 -12.55 -11.32 -20.21
C GLU A 206 -11.89 -12.15 -19.09
N GLY A 207 -12.06 -11.76 -17.82
CA GLY A 207 -11.49 -12.45 -16.67
C GLY A 207 -9.99 -12.22 -16.46
N LYS A 208 -9.43 -11.16 -17.05
CA LYS A 208 -8.05 -10.71 -16.80
C LYS A 208 -8.02 -9.65 -15.71
N VAL A 209 -6.92 -9.54 -14.96
CA VAL A 209 -6.79 -8.51 -13.93
C VAL A 209 -6.60 -7.15 -14.58
N LYS A 210 -7.53 -6.22 -14.31
CA LYS A 210 -7.51 -4.84 -14.78
C LYS A 210 -7.00 -3.85 -13.74
N LEU A 211 -7.24 -4.10 -12.46
CA LEU A 211 -6.70 -3.29 -11.36
C LEU A 211 -6.26 -4.18 -10.21
N LEU A 212 -5.02 -4.01 -9.76
CA LEU A 212 -4.51 -4.58 -8.52
C LEU A 212 -4.23 -3.45 -7.52
N THR A 213 -4.87 -3.50 -6.36
CA THR A 213 -4.54 -2.61 -5.23
C THR A 213 -4.02 -3.40 -4.04
N VAL A 214 -2.89 -3.01 -3.48
CA VAL A 214 -2.20 -3.75 -2.40
C VAL A 214 -1.61 -2.79 -1.39
N GLY A 215 -1.05 -3.29 -0.28
CA GLY A 215 -0.16 -2.48 0.55
C GLY A 215 -0.85 -1.65 1.62
N TYR A 216 -2.19 -1.65 1.70
CA TYR A 216 -2.94 -0.81 2.64
C TYR A 216 -3.06 -1.51 3.99
N VAL A 217 -2.14 -1.19 4.90
CA VAL A 217 -2.07 -1.76 6.24
C VAL A 217 -3.34 -1.44 7.04
N ALA A 218 -4.03 -2.49 7.46
CA ALA A 218 -5.23 -2.43 8.30
C ALA A 218 -4.89 -2.38 9.79
N ASP A 219 -3.86 -3.12 10.22
CA ASP A 219 -3.35 -3.10 11.59
C ASP A 219 -1.82 -3.09 11.62
N ARG A 220 -1.25 -1.93 11.90
CA ARG A 220 0.22 -1.71 11.93
C ARG A 220 0.92 -2.29 13.15
N PHE A 221 0.18 -2.82 14.13
CA PHE A 221 0.76 -3.41 15.35
C PHE A 221 0.92 -4.93 15.25
N GLU A 222 0.43 -5.54 14.17
CA GLU A 222 0.63 -6.96 13.90
C GLU A 222 1.96 -7.25 13.22
N GLY A 223 2.46 -8.47 13.43
CA GLY A 223 3.68 -8.96 12.79
C GLY A 223 4.97 -8.39 13.38
N ASN A 224 6.06 -8.56 12.64
CA ASN A 224 7.40 -8.09 13.00
C ASN A 224 7.99 -7.10 11.98
N ALA A 225 7.14 -6.54 11.13
CA ALA A 225 7.51 -5.68 10.02
C ALA A 225 7.41 -4.18 10.32
N ASN A 226 7.40 -3.79 11.60
CA ASN A 226 7.29 -2.40 12.07
C ASN A 226 6.08 -1.64 11.48
N GLY A 227 4.98 -2.34 11.22
CA GLY A 227 3.76 -1.75 10.67
C GLY A 227 3.79 -1.40 9.19
N TYR A 228 4.84 -1.81 8.47
CA TYR A 228 4.90 -1.69 7.01
C TYR A 228 4.31 -2.91 6.31
N GLY A 229 3.71 -2.66 5.14
CA GLY A 229 3.20 -3.68 4.22
C GLY A 229 4.12 -3.91 3.01
N ALA A 230 3.75 -4.88 2.18
CA ALA A 230 4.44 -5.20 0.93
C ALA A 230 5.98 -5.31 1.06
N ALA A 231 6.73 -4.86 0.05
CA ALA A 231 8.19 -4.95 0.03
C ALA A 231 8.88 -4.19 1.17
N LEU A 232 8.30 -3.06 1.64
CA LEU A 232 8.83 -2.29 2.77
C LEU A 232 8.73 -3.09 4.08
N GLY A 233 7.63 -3.80 4.27
CA GLY A 233 7.45 -4.71 5.40
C GLY A 233 8.46 -5.85 5.40
N LEU A 234 8.73 -6.45 4.23
CA LEU A 234 9.74 -7.51 4.11
C LEU A 234 11.13 -6.98 4.51
N LEU A 235 11.54 -5.81 3.99
CA LEU A 235 12.81 -5.16 4.33
C LEU A 235 12.92 -4.85 5.83
N ALA A 236 11.85 -4.32 6.43
CA ALA A 236 11.81 -4.06 7.86
C ALA A 236 11.99 -5.35 8.67
N GLY A 237 11.26 -6.41 8.31
CA GLY A 237 11.31 -7.71 9.01
C GLY A 237 12.68 -8.40 8.94
N ILE A 238 13.43 -8.23 7.86
CA ILE A 238 14.80 -8.77 7.76
C ILE A 238 15.88 -7.90 8.43
N GLY A 239 15.50 -6.73 8.97
CA GLY A 239 16.38 -5.85 9.75
C GLY A 239 16.84 -4.57 9.04
N TYR A 240 16.26 -4.24 7.89
CA TYR A 240 16.56 -3.03 7.13
C TYR A 240 15.46 -1.96 7.28
N GLY A 241 14.82 -1.89 8.45
CA GLY A 241 13.75 -0.93 8.77
C GLY A 241 14.09 0.55 8.52
N PRO A 242 15.31 1.04 8.81
CA PRO A 242 15.70 2.41 8.47
C PRO A 242 15.64 2.71 6.96
N LEU A 243 15.97 1.73 6.11
CA LEU A 243 15.83 1.88 4.65
C LEU A 243 14.36 1.89 4.22
N ALA A 244 13.52 1.09 4.87
CA ALA A 244 12.08 1.13 4.64
C ALA A 244 11.49 2.50 4.98
N LEU A 245 11.93 3.11 6.10
CA LEU A 245 11.53 4.46 6.50
C LEU A 245 11.99 5.53 5.49
N VAL A 246 13.22 5.45 4.98
CA VAL A 246 13.71 6.39 3.96
C VAL A 246 12.95 6.26 2.66
N ALA A 247 12.68 5.03 2.22
CA ALA A 247 11.90 4.77 1.01
C ALA A 247 10.44 5.26 1.13
N ASP A 248 9.85 5.16 2.33
CA ASP A 248 8.51 5.66 2.64
C ASP A 248 8.47 7.19 2.74
N ALA A 249 9.48 7.81 3.35
CA ALA A 249 9.51 9.24 3.66
C ALA A 249 9.99 10.13 2.50
N ALA A 250 10.78 9.63 1.56
CA ALA A 250 11.47 10.49 0.59
C ALA A 250 10.79 10.53 -0.79
N GLY A 251 9.79 11.42 -0.93
CA GLY A 251 9.24 11.77 -2.25
C GLY A 251 10.32 12.16 -3.27
N ALA A 252 11.41 12.80 -2.83
CA ALA A 252 12.56 13.13 -3.68
C ALA A 252 13.30 11.89 -4.24
N VAL A 253 13.42 10.80 -3.48
CA VAL A 253 14.04 9.56 -3.95
C VAL A 253 13.16 8.91 -5.02
N ARG A 254 11.84 8.97 -4.84
CA ARG A 254 10.88 8.46 -5.81
C ARG A 254 10.94 9.22 -7.14
N GLU A 255 10.98 10.55 -7.08
CA GLU A 255 11.13 11.39 -8.27
C GLU A 255 12.48 11.17 -8.96
N ALA A 256 13.57 11.03 -8.19
CA ALA A 256 14.87 10.71 -8.73
C ALA A 256 14.90 9.34 -9.44
N ASN A 257 14.26 8.31 -8.86
CA ASN A 257 14.14 7.00 -9.50
C ASN A 257 13.33 7.06 -10.80
N ASN A 258 12.21 7.79 -10.81
CA ASN A 258 11.40 7.94 -12.01
C ASN A 258 12.20 8.68 -13.11
N TYR A 259 12.91 9.76 -12.76
CA TYR A 259 13.78 10.50 -13.68
C TYR A 259 14.94 9.64 -14.20
N ALA A 260 15.61 8.89 -13.34
CA ALA A 260 16.71 8.00 -13.72
C ALA A 260 16.22 6.92 -14.70
N ASN A 261 15.04 6.35 -14.46
CA ASN A 261 14.41 5.43 -15.41
C ASN A 261 14.06 6.12 -16.74
N ASP A 262 13.55 7.36 -16.70
CA ASP A 262 13.23 8.14 -17.90
C ASP A 262 14.44 8.41 -18.81
N ILE A 263 15.65 8.47 -18.23
CA ILE A 263 16.91 8.62 -18.97
C ILE A 263 17.61 7.28 -19.25
N GLY A 264 16.95 6.14 -19.00
CA GLY A 264 17.42 4.81 -19.36
C GLY A 264 18.26 4.09 -18.31
N VAL A 265 18.33 4.59 -17.07
CA VAL A 265 18.95 3.84 -15.96
C VAL A 265 18.02 2.72 -15.51
N ASP A 266 18.57 1.52 -15.35
CA ASP A 266 17.84 0.33 -14.89
C ASP A 266 17.50 0.42 -13.39
N VAL A 267 16.47 1.21 -13.10
CA VAL A 267 15.87 1.35 -11.76
C VAL A 267 14.36 1.15 -11.84
N PRO A 268 13.73 0.47 -10.87
CA PRO A 268 12.28 0.32 -10.85
C PRO A 268 11.55 1.67 -10.75
N ARG A 269 10.47 1.80 -11.52
CA ARG A 269 9.61 2.99 -11.42
C ARG A 269 8.73 2.91 -10.20
N THR A 270 8.53 4.06 -9.57
CA THR A 270 7.57 4.23 -8.48
C THR A 270 6.23 4.75 -8.96
N ARG A 271 6.18 5.31 -10.18
CA ARG A 271 4.98 5.77 -10.88
C ARG A 271 5.21 5.71 -12.40
N SER A 272 4.19 5.34 -13.17
CA SER A 272 4.25 5.51 -14.64
C SER A 272 4.03 6.96 -15.04
N LYS A 273 4.45 7.32 -16.25
CA LYS A 273 4.15 8.63 -16.83
C LYS A 273 2.64 8.82 -16.93
N GLY A 274 2.12 9.98 -16.56
CA GLY A 274 0.68 10.26 -16.59
C GLY A 274 0.04 10.08 -17.98
N SER A 275 0.80 10.30 -19.06
CA SER A 275 0.39 10.03 -20.44
C SER A 275 0.22 8.55 -20.75
N GLU A 276 0.92 7.67 -20.03
CA GLU A 276 0.92 6.22 -20.22
C GLU A 276 -0.05 5.50 -19.27
N ILE A 277 -0.72 6.24 -18.37
CA ILE A 277 -1.80 5.71 -17.53
C ILE A 277 -3.09 5.62 -18.36
N PRO A 278 -3.77 4.45 -18.38
CA PRO A 278 -5.03 4.25 -19.10
C PRO A 278 -6.10 5.29 -18.77
N ALA A 279 -6.89 5.67 -19.78
CA ALA A 279 -7.91 6.72 -19.65
C ALA A 279 -8.98 6.38 -18.60
N TRP A 280 -9.41 5.11 -18.54
CA TRP A 280 -10.41 4.64 -17.57
C TRP A 280 -9.96 4.87 -16.12
N TYR A 281 -8.66 4.69 -15.84
CA TYR A 281 -8.15 4.88 -14.49
C TYR A 281 -8.16 6.36 -14.11
N LYS A 282 -7.76 7.23 -15.04
CA LYS A 282 -7.71 8.68 -14.84
C LYS A 282 -9.08 9.28 -14.60
N SER A 283 -10.11 8.81 -15.32
CA SER A 283 -11.49 9.29 -15.14
C SER A 283 -12.06 8.92 -13.76
N GLN A 284 -11.73 7.72 -13.25
CA GLN A 284 -12.19 7.26 -11.95
C GLN A 284 -11.35 7.81 -10.78
N HIS A 285 -10.10 8.19 -11.03
CA HIS A 285 -9.14 8.60 -10.00
C HIS A 285 -8.47 9.96 -10.33
N PRO A 286 -9.22 11.06 -10.48
CA PRO A 286 -8.69 12.35 -10.95
C PRO A 286 -7.65 12.98 -10.02
N ARG A 287 -7.60 12.55 -8.74
CA ARG A 287 -6.64 13.03 -7.73
C ARG A 287 -5.40 12.14 -7.58
N GLY A 288 -5.30 11.04 -8.33
CA GLY A 288 -4.25 10.02 -8.18
C GLY A 288 -3.25 9.92 -9.34
N VAL A 289 -3.32 10.82 -10.33
CA VAL A 289 -2.54 10.83 -11.59
C VAL A 289 -1.54 12.00 -11.63
#